data_AF-A0A9E9NMA1-F1
#
_entry.id   AF-A0A9E9NMA1-F1
#
_cell.length_a   1.000
_cell.length_b   1.000
_cell.length_c   1.000
_cell.angle_alpha   90.00
_cell.angle_beta   90.00
_cell.angle_gamma   90.00
#
_symmetry.space_group_name_H-M   'P 1'
#
loop_
_entity.id
_entity.type
_entity.pdbx_description
1 polymer ?
#
loop_
_entity_poly.entity_id
_entity_poly.type
_entity_poly.pdbx_seq_one_letter_code
_entity_poly.pdbx_strand_id
1 'polypeptide(L)' 'MKKHYPELEKVCEVMDNIPHPKCQNLANSIRACNSIDASHQEKAAAVLIAALQFL' A
#
# COMPACT_ATOMS: atom_id res chain seq x y z
N MET A 1 -14.64 -3.80 12.61
CA MET A 1 -13.86 -2.62 13.03
C MET A 1 -12.75 -2.42 12.01
N LYS A 2 -12.75 -1.28 11.30
CA LYS A 2 -11.61 -0.88 10.46
C LYS A 2 -10.41 -0.68 11.39
N LYS A 3 -9.41 -1.56 11.29
CA LYS A 3 -8.12 -1.32 11.91
C LYS A 3 -7.36 -0.39 10.98
N HIS A 4 -7.19 0.84 11.43
CA HIS A 4 -6.30 1.82 10.81
C HIS A 4 -4.98 1.79 11.58
N TYR A 5 -3.88 1.73 10.85
CA TYR A 5 -2.51 1.58 11.35
C TYR A 5 -1.70 2.83 10.96
N PRO A 6 -1.58 3.85 11.83
CA PRO A 6 -0.90 5.11 11.54
C PRO A 6 0.57 4.93 11.12
N GLU A 7 1.23 3.89 11.62
CA GLU A 7 2.60 3.53 11.27
C GLU A 7 2.76 3.22 9.78
N LEU A 8 1.72 2.72 9.12
CA LEU A 8 1.75 2.44 7.69
C LEU A 8 1.71 3.73 6.85
N GLU A 9 1.15 4.82 7.38
CA GLU A 9 1.21 6.13 6.72
C GLU A 9 2.65 6.66 6.68
N LYS A 10 3.38 6.55 7.80
CA LYS A 10 4.81 6.92 7.85
C LYS A 10 5.65 6.11 6.86
N VAL A 11 5.36 4.82 6.70
CA VAL A 11 6.03 4.00 5.68
C VAL A 11 5.75 4.54 4.29
N CYS A 12 4.50 4.90 3.98
CA CYS A 12 4.15 5.49 2.68
C CYS A 12 4.85 6.83 2.44
N GLU A 13 4.96 7.70 3.45
CA GLU A 13 5.69 8.97 3.35
C GLU A 13 7.18 8.75 3.01
N VAL A 14 7.83 7.80 3.68
CA VAL A 14 9.23 7.43 3.37
C VAL A 14 9.35 6.94 1.92
N MET A 15 8.38 6.14 1.48
CA MET A 15 8.36 5.59 0.13
C MET A 15 8.12 6.64 -0.97
N ASP A 16 7.28 7.65 -0.71
CA ASP A 16 7.03 8.74 -1.66
C ASP A 16 8.27 9.62 -1.89
N ASN A 17 9.18 9.66 -0.92
CA ASN A 17 10.45 10.38 -1.04
C ASN A 17 11.49 9.65 -1.91
N ILE A 18 11.24 8.39 -2.28
CA ILE A 18 12.12 7.62 -3.16
C ILE A 18 11.63 7.82 -4.60
N PRO A 19 12.42 8.43 -5.50
CA PRO A 19 12.01 8.71 -6.88
C PRO A 19 12.08 7.44 -7.75
N HIS A 20 11.36 6.39 -7.34
CA HIS A 20 11.28 5.11 -8.00
C HIS A 20 9.82 4.69 -8.16
N PRO A 21 9.33 4.39 -9.39
CA PRO A 21 7.92 4.07 -9.64
C PRO A 21 7.39 2.91 -8.79
N LYS A 22 8.22 1.89 -8.55
CA LYS A 22 7.86 0.76 -7.69
C LYS A 22 7.58 1.19 -6.23
N CYS A 23 8.27 2.20 -5.71
CA CYS A 23 8.03 2.72 -4.36
C CYS A 23 6.68 3.43 -4.26
N GLN A 24 6.30 4.21 -5.28
CA GLN A 24 4.97 4.83 -5.34
C GLN A 24 3.85 3.78 -5.41
N ASN A 25 4.03 2.72 -6.21
CA ASN A 25 3.04 1.65 -6.34
C ASN A 25 2.84 0.89 -5.02
N LEU A 26 3.92 0.59 -4.30
CA LEU A 26 3.82 -0.07 -3.00
C LEU A 26 3.22 0.85 -1.91
N ALA A 27 3.52 2.15 -1.91
CA ALA A 27 2.87 3.12 -1.01
C ALA A 27 1.34 3.17 -1.24
N ASN A 28 0.90 3.16 -2.50
CA ASN A 28 -0.52 3.14 -2.85
C ASN A 28 -1.23 1.86 -2.40
N SER A 29 -0.59 0.69 -2.53
CA SER A 29 -1.16 -0.58 -2.06
C SER A 29 -1.25 -0.65 -0.53
N ILE A 30 -0.29 -0.08 0.20
CA ILE A 30 -0.33 0.02 1.66
C ILE A 30 -1.49 0.92 2.10
N ARG A 31 -1.68 2.09 1.47
CA ARG A 31 -2.84 2.97 1.72
C ARG A 31 -4.17 2.26 1.44
N ALA A 32 -4.26 1.50 0.36
CA ALA A 32 -5.46 0.72 0.03
C ALA A 32 -5.80 -0.28 1.16
N CYS A 33 -4.79 -0.92 1.73
CA CYS A 33 -4.98 -1.83 2.86
C CYS A 33 -5.40 -1.10 4.15
N ASN A 34 -4.89 0.11 4.37
CA ASN A 34 -5.01 0.83 5.63
C ASN A 34 -6.26 1.72 5.76
N SER A 35 -6.81 2.18 4.63
CA SER A 35 -7.82 3.26 4.61
C SER A 35 -9.13 2.84 3.95
N ILE A 36 -9.07 2.03 2.89
CA ILE A 36 -10.24 1.71 2.09
C ILE A 36 -11.14 0.73 2.84
N ASP A 37 -12.46 1.00 2.82
CA ASP A 37 -13.46 -0.03 3.11
C ASP A 37 -13.52 -0.99 1.93
N ALA A 38 -12.48 -1.79 1.82
CA ALA A 38 -12.33 -2.80 0.81
C ALA A 38 -12.38 -4.16 1.50
N SER A 39 -12.95 -5.13 0.80
CA SER A 39 -12.86 -6.54 1.17
C SER A 39 -11.40 -6.97 1.31
N HIS A 40 -11.14 -8.01 2.10
CA HIS A 40 -9.79 -8.58 2.18
C HIS A 40 -9.27 -9.05 0.82
N GLN A 41 -10.17 -9.44 -0.09
CA GLN A 41 -9.84 -9.84 -1.46
C GLN A 41 -9.29 -8.67 -2.28
N GLU A 42 -9.94 -7.51 -2.23
CA GLU A 42 -9.47 -6.30 -2.91
C GLU A 42 -8.13 -5.82 -2.34
N LYS A 43 -7.95 -5.89 -1.02
CA LYS A 43 -6.67 -5.56 -0.36
C LYS A 43 -5.55 -6.51 -0.80
N ALA A 44 -5.83 -7.81 -0.82
CA ALA A 44 -4.87 -8.82 -1.26
C ALA A 44 -4.50 -8.65 -2.74
N ALA A 45 -5.47 -8.35 -3.61
CA ALA A 45 -5.23 -8.07 -5.02
C ALA A 45 -4.32 -6.86 -5.21
N ALA A 46 -4.54 -5.76 -4.48
CA ALA A 46 -3.70 -4.57 -4.55
C ALA A 46 -2.25 -4.83 -4.13
N VAL A 47 -2.04 -5.63 -3.07
CA VAL A 47 -0.70 -6.03 -2.63
C VAL A 47 -0.04 -6.95 -3.66
N LEU A 48 -0.77 -7.91 -4.22
CA LEU A 48 -0.24 -8.85 -5.22
C LEU A 48 0.19 -8.11 -6.50
N ILE A 49 -0.62 -7.17 -6.99
CA ILE A 49 -0.29 -6.35 -8.16
C ILE A 49 0.98 -5.54 -7.89
N ALA A 50 1.08 -4.88 -6.73
CA ALA A 50 2.29 -4.15 -6.39
C ALA A 50 3.51 -5.08 -6.30
N ALA A 51 3.42 -6.22 -5.62
CA ALA A 51 4.53 -7.16 -5.46
C ALA A 51 5.02 -7.74 -6.81
N LEU A 52 4.11 -8.05 -7.74
CA LEU A 52 4.45 -8.53 -9.08
C LEU A 52 5.20 -7.50 -9.91
N GLN A 53 5.04 -6.20 -9.64
CA GLN A 53 5.82 -5.15 -10.30
C GLN A 53 7.25 -5.03 -9.74
N PHE A 54 7.57 -5.69 -8.62
CA PHE A 54 8.93 -5.72 -8.06
C PHE A 54 9.81 -6.84 -8.63
N LEU A 55 9.21 -7.96 -9.03
CA LEU A 55 9.87 -9.01 -9.81
C LEU A 55 10.23 -8.51 -11.22
#